data_AF-A0A6B0SM53-F1
#
_entry.id   AF-A0A6B0SM53-F1
#
_cell.length_a   1.000
_cell.length_b   1.000
_cell.length_c   1.000
_cell.angle_alpha   90.00
_cell.angle_beta   90.00
_cell.angle_gamma   90.00
#
_symmetry.space_group_name_H-M   'P 1'
#
loop_
_entity.id
_entity.type
_entity.pdbx_description
1 polymer ?
#
loop_
_entity_poly.entity_id
_entity_poly.type
_entity_poly.pdbx_seq_one_letter_code
_entity_poly.pdbx_strand_id
1 'polypeptide(L)'
;MSLLDKYTKGWSFRTNKPSFSEGDEIAVFVTGMEDGTPIARIGDSKLRLPDAPAGLVDKRVLLRVTSFDDNNHLGEAEYVETVGESAF
;
A
#
# COMPACT_ATOMS: atom_id res chain seq x y z
N MET A 1 0.35 -25.32 -0.41
CA MET A 1 -0.26 -24.06 0.04
C MET A 1 -0.02 -23.04 -1.06
N SER A 2 -1.07 -22.43 -1.64
CA SER A 2 -0.95 -21.62 -2.86
C SER A 2 -1.46 -20.19 -2.64
N LEU A 3 -0.48 -19.29 -2.53
CA LEU A 3 -0.32 -17.92 -3.08
C LEU A 3 -1.36 -16.81 -2.85
N LEU A 4 -2.65 -17.08 -2.63
CA LEU A 4 -3.69 -16.02 -2.56
C LEU A 4 -4.50 -15.98 -1.25
N ASP A 5 -4.26 -16.91 -0.32
CA ASP A 5 -5.01 -17.01 0.95
C ASP A 5 -4.56 -15.99 2.02
N LYS A 6 -3.44 -15.28 1.78
CA LYS A 6 -2.74 -14.42 2.74
C LYS A 6 -3.05 -12.92 2.60
N TYR A 7 -3.64 -12.49 1.47
CA TYR A 7 -4.10 -11.11 1.24
C TYR A 7 -5.19 -10.66 2.25
N THR A 8 -5.60 -11.55 3.15
CA THR A 8 -6.71 -11.46 4.11
C THR A 8 -6.39 -11.88 5.55
N LYS A 9 -5.19 -11.67 6.13
CA LYS A 9 -5.19 -11.44 7.60
C LYS A 9 -5.64 -10.01 7.85
N GLY A 10 -6.91 -9.80 7.51
CA GLY A 10 -7.57 -8.53 7.43
C GLY A 10 -7.34 -7.69 8.66
N TRP A 11 -7.19 -6.39 8.44
CA TRP A 11 -7.94 -5.42 9.23
C TRP A 11 -7.84 -5.62 10.75
N SER A 12 -6.65 -5.91 11.29
CA SER A 12 -6.45 -5.91 12.75
C SER A 12 -6.33 -4.48 13.29
N PHE A 13 -6.28 -3.49 12.41
CA PHE A 13 -6.04 -2.11 12.78
C PHE A 13 -7.35 -1.40 13.11
N ARG A 14 -7.85 -1.68 14.31
CA ARG A 14 -8.57 -0.64 15.09
C ARG A 14 -7.61 0.44 15.63
N THR A 15 -6.35 0.37 15.20
CA THR A 15 -5.27 1.29 15.54
C THR A 15 -5.06 2.25 14.38
N ASN A 16 -4.96 3.54 14.67
CA ASN A 16 -4.86 4.59 13.66
C ASN A 16 -3.55 4.53 12.84
N LYS A 17 -2.53 3.86 13.38
CA LYS A 17 -1.14 3.83 12.89
C LYS A 17 -0.66 2.39 12.67
N PRO A 18 -0.95 1.79 11.50
CA PRO A 18 -0.46 0.47 11.19
C PRO A 18 1.05 0.41 10.94
N SER A 19 1.66 -0.70 11.36
CA SER A 19 3.05 -1.09 11.15
C SER A 19 3.14 -2.19 10.09
N PHE A 20 4.19 -2.18 9.26
CA PHE A 20 4.38 -3.17 8.19
C PHE A 20 5.78 -3.74 8.19
N SER A 21 5.93 -4.99 7.77
CA SER A 21 7.23 -5.64 7.62
C SER A 21 7.65 -5.71 6.15
N GLU A 22 8.96 -5.77 5.91
CA GLU A 22 9.51 -5.97 4.57
C GLU A 22 8.99 -7.30 3.98
N GLY A 23 8.49 -7.25 2.74
CA GLY A 23 7.87 -8.38 2.05
C GLY A 23 6.38 -8.55 2.32
N ASP A 24 5.74 -7.72 3.14
CA ASP A 24 4.29 -7.75 3.32
C ASP A 24 3.57 -7.26 2.06
N GLU A 25 2.61 -8.05 1.59
CA GLU A 25 1.76 -7.68 0.46
C GLU A 25 0.41 -7.16 0.94
N ILE A 26 -0.01 -5.99 0.44
CA ILE A 26 -1.16 -5.26 0.95
C ILE A 26 -1.93 -4.63 -0.20
N ALA A 27 -3.24 -4.82 -0.23
CA ALA A 27 -4.12 -4.24 -1.26
C ALA A 27 -4.77 -2.95 -0.76
N VAL A 28 -4.33 -1.80 -1.27
CA VAL A 28 -4.75 -0.47 -0.80
C VAL A 28 -5.00 0.50 -1.94
N PHE A 29 -5.69 1.60 -1.63
CA PHE A 29 -5.96 2.65 -2.60
C PHE A 29 -4.82 3.66 -2.65
N VAL A 30 -4.42 4.02 -3.87
CA VAL A 30 -3.51 5.15 -4.07
C VAL A 30 -4.33 6.43 -3.93
N THR A 31 -3.99 7.22 -2.92
CA THR A 31 -4.76 8.41 -2.54
C THR A 31 -4.27 9.69 -3.22
N GLY A 32 -3.11 9.64 -3.88
CA GLY A 32 -2.57 10.81 -4.55
C GLY A 32 -1.11 10.62 -4.97
N MET A 33 -0.45 11.74 -5.22
CA MET A 33 0.95 11.83 -5.62
C MET A 33 1.65 12.86 -4.71
N GLU A 34 2.86 12.57 -4.27
CA GLU A 34 3.73 13.45 -3.49
C GLU A 34 5.05 13.57 -4.26
N ASP A 35 5.45 14.78 -4.66
CA ASP A 35 6.68 15.04 -5.44
C ASP A 35 6.82 14.18 -6.73
N GLY A 36 5.69 13.90 -7.38
CA GLY A 36 5.64 13.06 -8.59
C GLY A 36 5.63 11.55 -8.32
N THR A 37 5.69 11.13 -7.06
CA THR A 37 5.63 9.73 -6.64
C THR A 37 4.23 9.37 -6.14
N PRO A 38 3.59 8.29 -6.64
CA PRO A 38 2.32 7.82 -6.12
C PRO A 38 2.40 7.46 -4.63
N ILE A 39 1.37 7.83 -3.86
CA ILE A 39 1.28 7.53 -2.43
C ILE A 39 -0.02 6.80 -2.08
N ALA A 40 0.14 5.71 -1.34
CA ALA A 40 -0.95 4.98 -0.71
C ALA A 40 -1.03 5.33 0.78
N ARG A 41 -2.23 5.55 1.29
CA ARG A 41 -2.47 5.88 2.71
C ARG A 41 -3.29 4.79 3.38
N ILE A 42 -2.84 4.40 4.57
CA ILE A 42 -3.45 3.33 5.37
C ILE A 42 -3.56 3.84 6.80
N GLY A 43 -4.74 4.33 7.17
CA GLY A 43 -4.89 5.12 8.39
C GLY A 43 -4.03 6.38 8.32
N ASP A 44 -3.17 6.59 9.32
CA ASP A 44 -2.18 7.67 9.35
C ASP A 44 -0.86 7.31 8.64
N SER A 45 -0.63 6.03 8.31
CA SER A 45 0.61 5.58 7.67
C SER A 45 0.60 5.87 6.17
N LYS A 46 1.76 6.27 5.63
CA LYS A 46 1.96 6.51 4.19
C LYS A 46 2.95 5.52 3.61
N LEU A 47 2.63 4.97 2.44
CA LEU A 47 3.53 4.17 1.62
C LEU A 47 3.76 4.86 0.28
N ARG A 48 5.03 5.11 -0.04
CA ARG A 48 5.47 5.67 -1.32
C ARG A 48 5.77 4.56 -2.32
N LEU A 49 5.47 4.83 -3.58
CA LEU A 49 5.57 3.88 -4.68
C LEU A 49 6.46 4.46 -5.79
N PRO A 50 7.78 4.63 -5.58
CA PRO A 50 8.67 5.30 -6.53
C PRO A 50 8.71 4.62 -7.90
N ASP A 51 8.63 3.29 -7.94
CA ASP A 51 8.70 2.48 -9.17
C ASP A 51 7.34 2.19 -9.81
N ALA A 52 6.25 2.76 -9.28
CA ALA A 52 4.93 2.46 -9.77
C ALA A 52 4.56 3.27 -11.03
N PRO A 53 3.78 2.69 -11.95
CA PRO A 53 3.34 3.39 -13.14
C PRO A 53 2.50 4.63 -12.81
N ALA A 54 2.56 5.63 -13.68
CA ALA A 54 1.72 6.82 -13.56
C ALA A 54 0.23 6.47 -13.73
N GLY A 55 -0.65 7.25 -13.09
CA GLY A 55 -2.10 7.08 -13.25
C GLY A 55 -2.73 5.99 -12.38
N LEU A 56 -2.08 5.63 -11.26
CA LEU A 56 -2.64 4.72 -10.26
C LEU A 56 -3.51 5.41 -9.21
N VAL A 57 -3.55 6.74 -9.19
CA VAL A 57 -4.42 7.50 -8.27
C VAL A 57 -5.88 7.05 -8.43
N ASP A 58 -6.58 6.90 -7.30
CA ASP A 58 -7.95 6.38 -7.21
C ASP A 58 -8.14 4.89 -7.59
N LYS A 59 -7.03 4.18 -7.86
CA LYS A 59 -7.04 2.73 -8.10
C LYS A 59 -6.65 1.96 -6.85
N ARG A 60 -7.22 0.75 -6.72
CA ARG A 60 -6.82 -0.22 -5.71
C ARG A 60 -5.71 -1.08 -6.27
N VAL A 61 -4.53 -0.99 -5.66
CA VAL A 61 -3.36 -1.72 -6.10
C VAL A 61 -2.85 -2.61 -4.98
N LEU A 62 -2.33 -3.76 -5.37
CA LEU A 62 -1.52 -4.60 -4.52
C LEU A 62 -0.10 -4.06 -4.53
N LEU A 63 0.39 -3.73 -3.35
CA LEU A 63 1.76 -3.34 -3.12
C LEU A 63 2.46 -4.41 -2.29
N ARG A 64 3.77 -4.46 -2.43
CA ARG A 64 4.67 -5.19 -1.54
C ARG A 64 5.56 -4.19 -0.82
N VAL A 65 5.49 -4.17 0.50
CA VAL A 65 6.32 -3.29 1.34
C VAL A 65 7.79 -3.68 1.19
N THR A 66 8.64 -2.71 0.86
CA THR A 66 10.09 -2.89 0.78
C THR A 66 10.78 -2.33 2.00
N SER A 67 10.24 -1.26 2.61
CA SER A 67 10.78 -0.68 3.84
C SER A 67 9.70 0.09 4.59
N PHE A 68 9.75 0.09 5.92
CA PHE A 68 8.81 0.86 6.74
C PHE A 68 9.50 1.39 8.01
N ASP A 69 9.28 2.67 8.31
CA ASP A 69 9.70 3.33 9.54
C ASP A 69 8.49 3.51 10.47
N ASP A 70 8.43 2.69 11.51
CA ASP A 70 7.38 2.71 12.54
C ASP A 70 7.32 4.00 13.37
N ASN A 71 8.43 4.75 13.48
CA ASN A 71 8.44 6.00 14.25
C ASN A 71 7.75 7.12 13.49
N ASN A 72 7.98 7.18 12.18
CA ASN A 72 7.43 8.21 11.30
C ASN A 72 6.14 7.77 10.59
N HIS A 73 5.80 6.48 10.64
CA HIS A 73 4.71 5.86 9.89
C HIS A 73 4.83 6.08 8.37
N LEU A 74 6.07 6.10 7.89
CA LEU A 74 6.41 6.27 6.48
C LEU A 74 7.08 5.01 5.99
N GLY A 75 6.70 4.54 4.81
CA GLY A 75 7.41 3.46 4.16
C GLY A 75 7.41 3.57 2.65
N GLU A 76 8.05 2.58 2.07
CA GLU A 76 8.18 2.37 0.64
C GLU A 76 7.62 1.00 0.30
N ALA A 77 7.02 0.93 -0.87
CA ALA A 77 6.48 -0.29 -1.40
C ALA A 77 6.66 -0.34 -2.91
N GLU A 78 6.77 -1.54 -3.42
CA GLU A 78 6.75 -1.84 -4.84
C GLU A 78 5.31 -2.11 -5.28
N TYR A 79 4.96 -1.61 -6.45
CA TYR A 79 3.70 -1.96 -7.10
C TYR A 79 3.80 -3.40 -7.65
N VAL A 80 2.83 -4.24 -7.29
CA VAL A 80 2.74 -5.62 -7.79
C VAL A 80 1.72 -5.69 -8.92
N GLU A 81 0.47 -5.35 -8.65
CA GLU A 81 -0.62 -5.37 -9.63
C GLU A 81 -1.78 -4.47 -9.24
N THR A 82 -2.65 -4.14 -10.18
CA THR A 82 -3.91 -3.44 -9.90
C THR A 82 -4.99 -4.48 -9.64
N VAL A 83 -5.47 -4.53 -8.40
CA VAL A 83 -6.47 -5.52 -7.95
C VAL A 83 -7.91 -5.02 -8.07
N GLY A 84 -8.10 -3.73 -8.33
CA GLY A 84 -9.43 -3.17 -8.59
C GLY A 84 -9.35 -1.75 -9.10
N GLU A 85 -10.21 -1.43 -10.06
CA GLU A 85 -10.47 -0.07 -10.50
C GLU A 85 -11.70 0.42 -9.74
N SER A 86 -11.62 1.60 -9.10
CA SER A 86 -12.84 2.20 -8.55
C SER A 86 -13.81 2.44 -9.70
N ALA A 87 -14.96 1.76 -9.67
CA ALA A 87 -16.10 2.11 -10.51
C ALA A 87 -16.76 3.36 -9.89
N PHE A 88 -16.17 4.53 -10.12
CA PHE A 88 -16.86 5.81 -9.98
C PHE A 88 -17.44 6.22 -11.34
#